data_AF-A0A962LG46-F1
#
_entry.id   AF-A0A962LG46-F1
#
_cell.length_a   1.000
_cell.length_b   1.000
_cell.length_c   1.000
_cell.angle_alpha   90.00
_cell.angle_beta   90.00
_cell.angle_gamma   90.00
#
_symmetry.space_group_name_H-M   'P 1'
#
loop_
_entity.id
_entity.type
_entity.pdbx_description
1 polymer ?
#
loop_
_entity_poly.entity_id
_entity_poly.type
_entity_poly.pdbx_seq_one_letter_code
_entity_poly.pdbx_strand_id
1 'polypeptide(L)'
;MKRPALFFTALLFAGSLQAATLTYVDRATFEAALDPGYTLIDTSAYADGTPIGDTLPAAVTSFGAPSTIRAADGVLLNGQGFYGTTTPNIGLNFSPGINGVGGSSGEGDGGMIMIYSGLNGTGSLLGSAAYSVTFGGIISSVDIGSVIFTCDFNFDLKCALIDPTFGSSTAVVPLPAALWLFATALLGLSGMAGRRTARE
;
A
#
# COMPACT_ATOMS: atom_id res chain seq x y z
N MET A 1 -40.39 48.02 -1.04
CA MET A 1 -39.73 47.15 -2.06
C MET A 1 -38.87 46.11 -1.34
N LYS A 2 -39.27 44.84 -1.35
CA LYS A 2 -38.52 43.71 -0.77
C LYS A 2 -37.52 43.20 -1.79
N ARG A 3 -36.22 43.16 -1.46
CA ARG A 3 -35.19 42.56 -2.33
C ARG A 3 -35.13 41.04 -2.06
N PRO A 4 -35.17 40.19 -3.09
CA PRO A 4 -35.00 38.75 -2.91
C PRO A 4 -33.54 38.45 -2.56
N ALA A 5 -33.33 37.65 -1.50
CA ALA A 5 -32.02 37.13 -1.17
C ALA A 5 -31.67 36.01 -2.17
N LEU A 6 -30.68 36.25 -3.02
CA LEU A 6 -30.07 35.20 -3.84
C LEU A 6 -29.28 34.27 -2.92
N PHE A 7 -29.80 33.07 -2.67
CA PHE A 7 -29.05 31.98 -2.06
C PHE A 7 -28.18 31.33 -3.14
N PHE A 8 -26.87 31.60 -3.10
CA PHE A 8 -25.89 30.95 -3.97
C PHE A 8 -25.41 29.68 -3.27
N THR A 9 -26.04 28.55 -3.58
CA THR A 9 -25.57 27.23 -3.11
C THR A 9 -24.37 26.83 -3.97
N ALA A 10 -23.15 27.01 -3.46
CA ALA A 10 -21.96 26.46 -4.09
C ALA A 10 -21.94 24.94 -3.88
N LEU A 11 -22.25 24.17 -4.93
CA LEU A 11 -21.95 22.74 -4.96
C LEU A 11 -20.42 22.58 -5.01
N LEU A 12 -19.81 22.30 -3.87
CA LEU A 12 -18.44 21.84 -3.80
C LEU A 12 -18.41 20.38 -4.24
N PHE A 13 -18.01 20.15 -5.49
CA PHE A 13 -17.62 18.81 -5.95
C PHE A 13 -16.30 18.46 -5.26
N ALA A 14 -16.39 17.72 -4.14
CA ALA A 14 -15.24 17.03 -3.60
C ALA A 14 -14.91 15.86 -4.54
N GLY A 15 -14.02 16.10 -5.51
CA GLY A 15 -13.45 15.03 -6.32
C GLY A 15 -12.66 14.10 -5.39
N SER A 16 -13.05 12.84 -5.31
CA SER A 16 -12.23 11.81 -4.68
C SER A 16 -10.92 11.71 -5.48
N LEU A 17 -9.79 12.06 -4.85
CA LEU A 17 -8.47 11.74 -5.39
C LEU A 17 -8.36 10.22 -5.43
N GLN A 18 -8.50 9.65 -6.64
CA GLN A 18 -8.18 8.24 -6.86
C GLN A 18 -6.68 8.08 -6.74
N ALA A 19 -6.22 7.08 -5.99
CA ALA A 19 -4.81 6.75 -5.90
C ALA A 19 -4.27 6.46 -7.30
N ALA A 20 -3.30 7.24 -7.74
CA ALA A 20 -2.51 6.90 -8.91
C ALA A 20 -1.51 5.80 -8.51
N THR A 21 -1.44 4.74 -9.32
CA THR A 21 -0.47 3.66 -9.18
C THR A 21 0.37 3.51 -10.44
N LEU A 22 1.62 3.09 -10.26
CA LEU A 22 2.57 2.80 -11.32
C LEU A 22 3.13 1.40 -11.12
N THR A 23 3.20 0.60 -12.18
CA THR A 23 3.73 -0.77 -12.11
C THR A 23 5.09 -0.88 -12.80
N TYR A 24 5.91 -1.81 -12.31
CA TYR A 24 7.29 -2.01 -12.73
C TYR A 24 7.55 -3.49 -12.96
N VAL A 25 8.36 -3.79 -13.99
CA VAL A 25 8.81 -5.16 -14.31
C VAL A 25 10.33 -5.35 -14.09
N ASP A 26 11.01 -4.26 -13.76
CA ASP A 26 12.45 -4.22 -13.53
C ASP A 26 12.72 -3.70 -12.11
N ARG A 27 13.48 -4.49 -11.33
CA ARG A 27 13.75 -4.19 -9.91
C ARG A 27 14.51 -2.87 -9.76
N ALA A 28 15.54 -2.64 -10.58
CA ALA A 28 16.36 -1.44 -10.47
C ALA A 28 15.55 -0.16 -10.76
N THR A 29 14.68 -0.19 -11.77
CA THR A 29 13.78 0.92 -12.10
C THR A 29 12.75 1.15 -11.00
N PHE A 30 12.22 0.08 -10.42
CA PHE A 30 11.31 0.18 -9.26
C PHE A 30 12.01 0.83 -8.07
N GLU A 31 13.18 0.32 -7.67
CA GLU A 31 13.95 0.83 -6.53
C GLU A 31 14.35 2.30 -6.73
N ALA A 32 14.72 2.68 -7.95
CA ALA A 32 15.02 4.08 -8.29
C ALA A 32 13.80 5.00 -8.23
N ALA A 33 12.59 4.46 -8.33
CA ALA A 33 11.33 5.21 -8.28
C ALA A 33 10.72 5.30 -6.87
N LEU A 34 11.23 4.54 -5.90
CA LEU A 34 10.80 4.66 -4.51
C LEU A 34 11.30 5.98 -3.91
N ASP A 35 10.45 6.67 -3.14
CA ASP A 35 10.87 7.80 -2.29
C ASP A 35 12.08 7.42 -1.42
N PRO A 36 12.92 8.39 -0.99
CA PRO A 36 14.28 8.10 -0.54
C PRO A 36 14.31 7.17 0.68
N GLY A 37 14.58 5.89 0.41
CA GLY A 37 14.66 4.82 1.39
C GLY A 37 13.75 3.66 1.01
N TYR A 38 14.32 2.48 0.88
CA TYR A 38 13.59 1.23 0.73
C TYR A 38 14.19 0.17 1.63
N THR A 39 13.39 -0.83 1.97
CA THR A 39 13.82 -2.02 2.69
C THR A 39 13.70 -3.21 1.76
N LEU A 40 14.81 -3.88 1.52
CA LEU A 40 14.84 -5.19 0.90
C LEU A 40 14.87 -6.24 2.00
N ILE A 41 13.93 -7.18 1.98
CA ILE A 41 14.02 -8.38 2.81
C ILE A 41 14.68 -9.45 1.95
N ASP A 42 15.99 -9.61 2.13
CA ASP A 42 16.76 -10.67 1.47
C ASP A 42 16.38 -12.02 2.08
N THR A 43 15.58 -12.81 1.35
CA THR A 43 15.07 -14.08 1.86
C THR A 43 16.10 -15.20 1.76
N SER A 44 17.17 -15.01 0.99
CA SER A 44 18.27 -15.97 0.83
C SER A 44 19.13 -16.13 2.09
N ALA A 45 19.06 -15.16 3.01
CA ALA A 45 19.83 -15.16 4.24
C ALA A 45 19.22 -16.04 5.37
N TYR A 46 18.01 -16.57 5.20
CA TYR A 46 17.29 -17.27 6.27
C TYR A 46 17.31 -18.80 6.11
N ALA A 47 17.18 -19.51 7.24
CA ALA A 47 17.18 -20.96 7.30
C ALA A 47 15.81 -21.57 6.92
N ASP A 48 15.80 -22.87 6.61
CA ASP A 48 14.60 -23.58 6.18
C ASP A 48 13.58 -23.64 7.32
N GLY A 49 12.32 -23.35 7.03
CA GLY A 49 11.24 -23.28 8.01
C GLY A 49 11.22 -22.01 8.87
N THR A 50 12.09 -21.02 8.63
CA THR A 50 12.08 -19.77 9.40
C THR A 50 10.72 -19.07 9.27
N PRO A 51 9.99 -18.80 10.37
CA PRO A 51 8.72 -18.09 10.31
C PRO A 51 8.90 -16.69 9.74
N ILE A 52 8.00 -16.27 8.84
CA ILE A 52 8.10 -14.94 8.21
C ILE A 52 8.17 -13.82 9.26
N GLY A 53 7.38 -13.93 10.33
CA GLY A 53 7.31 -12.92 11.40
C GLY A 53 8.64 -12.65 12.10
N ASP A 54 9.55 -13.64 12.15
CA ASP A 54 10.86 -13.50 12.79
C ASP A 54 11.89 -12.79 11.88
N THR A 55 11.54 -12.59 10.60
CA THR A 55 12.41 -12.05 9.55
C THR A 55 11.99 -10.67 9.06
N LEU A 56 10.77 -10.26 9.39
CA LEU A 56 10.22 -8.98 9.00
C LEU A 56 10.80 -7.86 9.88
N PRO A 57 11.08 -6.68 9.31
CA PRO A 57 11.35 -5.47 10.10
C PRO A 57 10.20 -5.21 11.08
N ALA A 58 10.48 -4.59 12.23
CA ALA A 58 9.47 -4.34 13.27
C ALA A 58 8.23 -3.53 12.80
N ALA A 59 8.37 -2.77 11.71
CA ALA A 59 7.28 -2.00 11.08
C ALA A 59 6.37 -2.85 10.17
N VAL A 60 6.68 -4.12 9.96
CA VAL A 60 5.98 -5.05 9.07
C VAL A 60 5.50 -6.25 9.86
N THR A 61 4.22 -6.60 9.75
CA THR A 61 3.65 -7.79 10.41
C THR A 61 2.88 -8.63 9.42
N SER A 62 3.06 -9.95 9.45
CA SER A 62 2.27 -10.86 8.61
C SER A 62 0.83 -11.02 9.11
N PHE A 63 -0.11 -11.27 8.21
CA PHE A 63 -1.47 -11.69 8.52
C PHE A 63 -1.91 -12.83 7.59
N GLY A 64 -2.99 -13.52 7.97
CA GLY A 64 -3.47 -14.70 7.27
C GLY A 64 -2.86 -15.99 7.82
N ALA A 65 -2.69 -16.99 6.96
CA ALA A 65 -2.12 -18.26 7.36
C ALA A 65 -0.63 -18.11 7.72
N PRO A 66 -0.11 -18.87 8.72
CA PRO A 66 1.31 -18.88 9.03
C PRO A 66 2.14 -19.16 7.78
N SER A 67 3.24 -18.42 7.57
CA SER A 67 4.12 -18.56 6.41
C SER A 67 5.57 -18.73 6.87
N THR A 68 6.37 -19.46 6.09
CA THR A 68 7.77 -19.81 6.42
C THR A 68 8.67 -19.67 5.22
N ILE A 69 9.97 -19.50 5.44
CA ILE A 69 10.99 -19.45 4.39
C ILE A 69 11.47 -20.86 4.06
N ARG A 70 11.63 -21.17 2.77
CA ARG A 70 12.35 -22.34 2.27
C ARG A 70 13.78 -21.93 1.92
N ALA A 71 14.76 -22.47 2.64
CA ALA A 71 16.15 -22.00 2.47
C ALA A 71 16.82 -22.47 1.16
N ALA A 72 16.37 -23.59 0.59
CA ALA A 72 17.00 -24.16 -0.61
C ALA A 72 17.00 -23.18 -1.80
N ASP A 73 16.02 -22.29 -1.86
CA ASP A 73 15.83 -21.31 -2.92
C ASP A 73 15.44 -19.91 -2.39
N GLY A 74 15.48 -19.69 -1.08
CA GLY A 74 15.19 -18.39 -0.46
C GLY A 74 13.74 -17.96 -0.69
N VAL A 75 12.80 -18.89 -0.70
CA VAL A 75 11.41 -18.60 -1.07
C VAL A 75 10.52 -18.50 0.17
N LEU A 76 9.71 -17.45 0.28
CA LEU A 76 8.60 -17.39 1.23
C LEU A 76 7.47 -18.29 0.75
N LEU A 77 7.19 -19.32 1.55
CA LEU A 77 6.08 -20.25 1.38
C LEU A 77 4.92 -19.84 2.27
N ASN A 78 3.74 -19.74 1.67
CA ASN A 78 2.52 -19.70 2.47
C ASN A 78 2.27 -21.09 3.06
N GLY A 79 2.37 -21.21 4.39
CA GLY A 79 1.99 -22.38 5.20
C GLY A 79 2.64 -23.73 4.89
N GLN A 80 2.88 -24.51 5.95
CA GLN A 80 3.20 -25.93 5.82
C GLN A 80 1.91 -26.70 5.45
N GLY A 81 1.52 -26.69 4.17
CA GLY A 81 0.41 -27.54 3.67
C GLY A 81 -0.64 -26.81 2.85
N PHE A 82 -0.27 -26.37 1.64
CA PHE A 82 -1.18 -25.79 0.64
C PHE A 82 -2.29 -26.70 0.11
N TYR A 83 -2.42 -27.90 0.66
CA TYR A 83 -3.52 -28.79 0.35
C TYR A 83 -4.80 -28.29 1.04
N GLY A 84 -5.53 -27.39 0.37
CA GLY A 84 -6.94 -27.10 0.69
C GLY A 84 -7.25 -25.73 1.29
N THR A 85 -6.32 -24.77 1.27
CA THR A 85 -6.65 -23.38 1.64
C THR A 85 -7.41 -22.71 0.49
N THR A 86 -8.52 -22.04 0.79
CA THR A 86 -9.35 -21.35 -0.22
C THR A 86 -8.72 -20.04 -0.69
N THR A 87 -7.69 -19.53 -0.02
CA THR A 87 -6.98 -18.29 -0.37
C THR A 87 -5.47 -18.46 -0.17
N PRO A 88 -4.77 -18.94 -1.20
CA PRO A 88 -3.32 -19.09 -1.19
C PRO A 88 -2.61 -17.74 -1.29
N ASN A 89 -2.47 -17.02 -0.19
CA ASN A 89 -1.81 -15.72 -0.18
C ASN A 89 -0.86 -15.45 1.01
N ILE A 90 0.12 -14.58 0.78
CA ILE A 90 0.96 -14.01 1.83
C ILE A 90 0.47 -12.59 2.08
N GLY A 91 -0.02 -12.32 3.29
CA GLY A 91 -0.49 -11.00 3.71
C GLY A 91 0.53 -10.29 4.58
N LEU A 92 0.87 -9.04 4.27
CA LEU A 92 1.71 -8.17 5.11
C LEU A 92 1.03 -6.83 5.42
N ASN A 93 1.12 -6.39 6.67
CA ASN A 93 0.72 -5.06 7.14
C ASN A 93 1.93 -4.17 7.32
N PHE A 94 1.73 -2.86 7.16
CA PHE A 94 2.76 -1.84 7.34
C PHE A 94 2.33 -0.77 8.34
N SER A 95 3.19 -0.45 9.30
CA SER A 95 3.00 0.66 10.23
C SER A 95 4.34 1.34 10.56
N PRO A 96 4.63 2.56 10.07
CA PRO A 96 3.78 3.39 9.20
C PRO A 96 3.56 2.75 7.81
N GLY A 97 2.62 3.30 7.04
CA GLY A 97 2.36 2.86 5.66
C GLY A 97 3.58 3.03 4.76
N ILE A 98 3.56 2.34 3.62
CA ILE A 98 4.62 2.40 2.59
C ILE A 98 4.07 2.97 1.28
N ASN A 99 4.94 3.37 0.36
CA ASN A 99 4.53 3.89 -0.95
C ASN A 99 4.75 2.90 -2.11
N GLY A 100 5.45 1.78 -1.89
CA GLY A 100 5.66 0.80 -2.94
C GLY A 100 6.02 -0.58 -2.42
N VAL A 101 5.64 -1.61 -3.18
CA VAL A 101 5.95 -3.00 -2.89
C VAL A 101 6.26 -3.76 -4.17
N GLY A 102 7.23 -4.67 -4.12
CA GLY A 102 7.58 -5.53 -5.24
C GLY A 102 8.23 -6.83 -4.79
N GLY A 103 8.47 -7.71 -5.73
CA GLY A 103 9.11 -9.00 -5.50
C GLY A 103 9.17 -9.84 -6.77
N SER A 104 9.79 -11.00 -6.66
CA SER A 104 9.79 -12.02 -7.72
C SER A 104 9.23 -13.33 -7.15
N SER A 105 9.00 -14.32 -8.01
CA SER A 105 8.67 -15.69 -7.62
C SER A 105 9.75 -16.68 -8.05
N GLY A 106 9.62 -17.92 -7.58
CA GLY A 106 10.39 -19.05 -8.09
C GLY A 106 10.02 -19.43 -9.54
N GLU A 107 10.81 -20.32 -10.14
CA GLU A 107 10.53 -20.88 -11.47
C GLU A 107 9.21 -21.64 -11.51
N GLY A 108 8.36 -21.32 -12.49
CA GLY A 108 7.05 -21.99 -12.67
C GLY A 108 5.92 -21.41 -11.82
N ASP A 109 6.21 -20.39 -11.02
CA ASP A 109 5.25 -19.70 -10.17
C ASP A 109 4.94 -18.28 -10.66
N GLY A 110 3.89 -17.70 -10.10
CA GLY A 110 3.56 -16.29 -10.24
C GLY A 110 2.20 -15.94 -9.64
N GLY A 111 1.88 -14.66 -9.67
CA GLY A 111 0.58 -14.18 -9.21
C GLY A 111 0.48 -12.67 -9.23
N MET A 112 -0.29 -12.14 -8.28
CA MET A 112 -0.61 -10.73 -8.20
C MET A 112 -0.22 -10.15 -6.85
N ILE A 113 0.40 -8.98 -6.91
CA ILE A 113 0.58 -8.07 -5.80
C ILE A 113 -0.68 -7.21 -5.75
N MET A 114 -1.43 -7.25 -4.65
CA MET A 114 -2.62 -6.42 -4.43
C MET A 114 -2.38 -5.51 -3.23
N ILE A 115 -2.48 -4.19 -3.41
CA ILE A 115 -2.20 -3.20 -2.36
C ILE A 115 -3.47 -2.51 -1.89
N TYR A 116 -3.60 -2.36 -0.57
CA TYR A 116 -4.79 -1.84 0.10
C TYR A 116 -4.46 -0.67 1.01
N SER A 117 -5.40 0.27 1.14
CA SER A 117 -5.26 1.42 2.04
C SER A 117 -5.40 1.08 3.52
N GLY A 118 -6.08 -0.02 3.85
CA GLY A 118 -6.25 -0.50 5.23
C GLY A 118 -5.29 -1.63 5.58
N LEU A 119 -5.37 -2.10 6.83
CA LEU A 119 -4.66 -3.29 7.30
C LEU A 119 -5.43 -4.57 6.91
N ASN A 120 -4.75 -5.71 6.90
CA ASN A 120 -5.30 -7.05 6.70
C ASN A 120 -6.09 -7.20 5.37
N GLY A 121 -5.68 -6.51 4.31
CA GLY A 121 -6.39 -6.51 3.03
C GLY A 121 -7.74 -5.79 3.04
N THR A 122 -7.98 -4.93 4.04
CA THR A 122 -9.21 -4.14 4.14
C THR A 122 -9.04 -2.75 3.54
N GLY A 123 -10.14 -2.00 3.40
CA GLY A 123 -10.13 -0.67 2.80
C GLY A 123 -10.30 -0.72 1.27
N SER A 124 -9.77 0.29 0.59
CA SER A 124 -9.84 0.37 -0.88
C SER A 124 -8.66 -0.34 -1.51
N LEU A 125 -8.91 -1.13 -2.56
CA LEU A 125 -7.87 -1.62 -3.45
C LEU A 125 -7.25 -0.42 -4.18
N LEU A 126 -5.97 -0.16 -3.94
CA LEU A 126 -5.24 0.96 -4.53
C LEU A 126 -4.72 0.61 -5.93
N GLY A 127 -4.36 -0.66 -6.14
CA GLY A 127 -3.89 -1.18 -7.42
C GLY A 127 -3.39 -2.61 -7.32
N SER A 128 -2.96 -3.15 -8.46
CA SER A 128 -2.39 -4.48 -8.53
C SER A 128 -1.31 -4.60 -9.61
N ALA A 129 -0.28 -5.42 -9.37
CA ALA A 129 0.76 -5.73 -10.35
C ALA A 129 1.00 -7.24 -10.41
N ALA A 130 1.22 -7.77 -11.61
CA ALA A 130 1.63 -9.16 -11.78
C ALA A 130 3.11 -9.33 -11.39
N TYR A 131 3.46 -10.50 -10.87
CA TYR A 131 4.84 -10.91 -10.63
C TYR A 131 5.04 -12.39 -11.00
N SER A 132 6.25 -12.76 -11.39
CA SER A 132 6.65 -14.14 -11.69
C SER A 132 8.16 -14.30 -11.45
N VAL A 133 8.82 -15.22 -12.16
CA VAL A 133 10.30 -15.21 -12.30
C VAL A 133 10.86 -13.84 -12.66
N THR A 134 10.06 -13.03 -13.36
CA THR A 134 10.35 -11.62 -13.59
C THR A 134 9.81 -10.79 -12.42
N PHE A 135 10.60 -9.83 -11.97
CA PHE A 135 10.20 -8.89 -10.94
C PHE A 135 8.86 -8.22 -11.29
N GLY A 136 7.99 -8.11 -10.30
CA GLY A 136 6.79 -7.29 -10.35
C GLY A 136 6.80 -6.28 -9.21
N GLY A 137 6.52 -5.02 -9.50
CA GLY A 137 6.46 -3.96 -8.50
C GLY A 137 5.29 -3.01 -8.74
N ILE A 138 4.77 -2.42 -7.68
CA ILE A 138 3.74 -1.38 -7.70
C ILE A 138 4.07 -0.26 -6.72
N ILE A 139 3.98 0.97 -7.18
CA ILE A 139 4.08 2.20 -6.38
C ILE A 139 2.71 2.87 -6.35
N SER A 140 2.36 3.45 -5.22
CA SER A 140 1.13 4.19 -4.96
C SER A 140 1.44 5.62 -4.55
N SER A 141 0.64 6.57 -5.03
CA SER A 141 0.68 7.99 -4.61
C SER A 141 0.05 8.25 -3.24
N VAL A 142 -0.50 7.23 -2.59
CA VAL A 142 -1.02 7.25 -1.22
C VAL A 142 -0.46 6.09 -0.42
N ASP A 143 -0.48 6.20 0.91
CA ASP A 143 0.03 5.15 1.80
C ASP A 143 -0.68 3.80 1.58
N ILE A 144 0.14 2.76 1.49
CA ILE A 144 -0.25 1.35 1.45
C ILE A 144 -0.21 0.83 2.89
N GLY A 145 -1.38 0.44 3.41
CA GLY A 145 -1.52 -0.13 4.74
C GLY A 145 -1.28 -1.64 4.78
N SER A 146 -1.62 -2.34 3.70
CA SER A 146 -1.34 -3.77 3.57
C SER A 146 -1.18 -4.22 2.12
N VAL A 147 -0.52 -5.36 1.95
CA VAL A 147 -0.35 -6.05 0.67
C VAL A 147 -0.78 -7.51 0.81
N ILE A 148 -1.35 -8.04 -0.27
CA ILE A 148 -1.61 -9.47 -0.46
C ILE A 148 -0.84 -9.90 -1.70
N PHE A 149 0.06 -10.87 -1.54
CA PHE A 149 0.67 -11.60 -2.65
C PHE A 149 -0.16 -12.86 -2.91
N THR A 150 -0.82 -12.93 -4.06
CA THR A 150 -1.53 -14.13 -4.51
C THR A 150 -0.60 -15.05 -5.28
N CYS A 151 -0.93 -16.33 -5.32
CA CYS A 151 -0.22 -17.31 -6.14
C CYS A 151 -1.20 -17.96 -7.11
N ASP A 152 -1.53 -17.21 -8.16
CA ASP A 152 -2.53 -17.57 -9.17
C ASP A 152 -1.99 -18.60 -10.18
N PHE A 153 -0.67 -18.63 -10.37
CA PHE A 153 0.01 -19.63 -11.18
C PHE A 153 0.95 -20.41 -10.30
N ASN A 154 0.64 -21.69 -10.12
CA ASN A 154 1.45 -22.53 -9.28
C ASN A 154 1.37 -24.01 -9.71
N PHE A 155 2.44 -24.50 -10.33
CA PHE A 155 2.51 -25.89 -10.77
C PHE A 155 2.85 -26.85 -9.63
N ASP A 156 3.57 -26.40 -8.61
CA ASP A 156 4.05 -27.25 -7.52
C ASP A 156 3.22 -27.12 -6.22
N LEU A 157 2.14 -26.34 -6.29
CA LEU A 157 1.26 -25.89 -5.21
C LEU A 157 1.97 -25.16 -4.07
N LYS A 158 3.08 -24.47 -4.34
CA LYS A 158 3.84 -23.73 -3.32
C LYS A 158 3.98 -22.28 -3.69
N CYS A 159 3.21 -21.43 -3.02
CA CYS A 159 3.30 -20.00 -3.26
C CYS A 159 4.72 -19.52 -2.98
N ALA A 160 5.42 -19.03 -4.01
CA ALA A 160 6.82 -18.67 -3.90
C ALA A 160 7.01 -17.16 -4.08
N LEU A 161 7.34 -16.46 -3.00
CA LEU A 161 7.75 -15.05 -3.05
C LEU A 161 9.23 -14.93 -2.66
N ILE A 162 10.02 -14.31 -3.52
CA ILE A 162 11.46 -14.13 -3.36
C ILE A 162 11.76 -12.65 -3.20
N ASP A 163 12.57 -12.32 -2.19
CA ASP A 163 13.14 -11.01 -1.94
C ASP A 163 12.12 -9.86 -2.06
N PRO A 164 11.07 -9.83 -1.21
CA PRO A 164 10.12 -8.73 -1.28
C PRO A 164 10.81 -7.41 -0.90
N THR A 165 10.55 -6.39 -1.73
CA THR A 165 11.11 -5.04 -1.60
C THR A 165 9.99 -4.07 -1.26
N PHE A 166 10.21 -3.19 -0.29
CA PHE A 166 9.23 -2.19 0.15
C PHE A 166 9.84 -0.80 0.13
N GLY A 167 9.10 0.19 -0.36
CA GLY A 167 9.45 1.60 -0.18
C GLY A 167 9.20 2.06 1.25
N SER A 168 9.89 3.11 1.68
CA SER A 168 9.51 3.83 2.90
C SER A 168 8.60 4.99 2.52
N SER A 169 7.50 5.19 3.25
CA SER A 169 6.77 6.45 3.18
C SER A 169 7.46 7.45 4.11
N THR A 170 8.42 8.21 3.59
CA THR A 170 8.84 9.47 4.23
C THR A 170 7.93 10.62 3.84
N ALA A 171 7.01 10.39 2.90
CA ALA A 171 6.06 11.38 2.44
C ALA A 171 5.18 11.76 3.62
N VAL A 172 5.37 12.98 4.12
CA VAL A 172 4.39 13.63 5.00
C VAL A 172 3.11 13.65 4.18
N VAL A 173 2.16 12.74 4.48
CA VAL A 173 0.88 12.65 3.79
C VAL A 173 0.34 14.07 3.71
N PRO A 174 0.24 14.67 2.50
CA PRO A 174 -0.21 16.04 2.39
C PRO A 174 -1.58 16.11 3.06
N LEU A 175 -1.68 16.93 4.11
CA LEU A 175 -2.94 17.07 4.85
C LEU A 175 -4.05 17.27 3.81
N PRO A 176 -5.16 16.50 3.89
CA PRO A 176 -6.19 16.52 2.87
C PRO A 176 -6.50 17.95 2.49
N ALA A 177 -6.63 18.26 1.20
CA ALA A 177 -6.92 19.63 0.75
C ALA A 177 -8.13 20.24 1.48
N ALA A 178 -9.04 19.39 1.97
CA ALA A 178 -10.11 19.75 2.89
C ALA A 178 -9.65 20.55 4.13
N LEU A 179 -8.52 20.20 4.75
CA LEU A 179 -7.99 20.89 5.93
C LEU A 179 -7.57 22.33 5.61
N TRP A 180 -7.02 22.55 4.41
CA TRP A 180 -6.75 23.88 3.88
C TRP A 180 -8.04 24.65 3.55
N LEU A 181 -9.05 23.98 3.01
CA LEU A 181 -10.37 24.57 2.77
C LEU A 181 -11.06 24.96 4.09
N PHE A 182 -10.95 24.15 5.14
CA PHE A 182 -11.46 24.50 6.47
C PHE A 182 -10.71 25.69 7.07
N ALA A 183 -9.39 25.74 6.96
CA ALA A 183 -8.58 26.86 7.44
C ALA A 183 -8.96 28.18 6.74
N THR A 184 -9.13 28.14 5.41
CA THR A 184 -9.54 29.32 4.63
C THR A 184 -10.99 29.74 4.91
N ALA A 185 -11.90 28.80 5.12
CA ALA A 185 -13.28 29.08 5.52
C ALA A 185 -13.36 29.75 6.91
N LEU A 186 -12.59 29.25 7.89
CA LEU A 186 -12.50 29.84 9.23
C LEU A 186 -11.96 31.28 9.20
N LEU A 187 -10.90 31.52 8.41
CA LEU A 187 -10.37 32.86 8.20
C LEU A 187 -11.40 33.79 7.54
N GLY A 188 -12.13 33.31 6.53
CA GLY A 188 -13.20 34.07 5.89
C GLY A 188 -14.33 34.48 6.85
N LEU A 189 -14.74 33.57 7.74
CA LEU A 189 -15.78 33.85 8.75
C LEU A 189 -15.33 34.89 9.78
N SER A 190 -14.07 34.81 10.23
CA SER A 190 -13.52 35.78 11.20
C SER A 190 -13.45 37.21 10.62
N GLY A 191 -13.15 37.36 9.33
CA GLY A 191 -13.14 38.66 8.65
C GLY A 191 -14.52 39.31 8.51
N MET A 192 -15.59 38.53 8.42
CA MET A 192 -16.96 39.07 8.33
C MET A 192 -17.54 39.49 9.69
N ALA A 193 -17.12 38.85 10.79
CA ALA A 193 -17.58 39.19 12.13
C ALA A 193 -17.12 40.60 12.57
N GLY A 194 -15.92 41.03 12.17
CA GLY A 194 -15.35 42.33 12.55
C GLY A 194 -16.01 43.56 11.94
N ARG A 195 -16.83 43.43 10.88
CA ARG A 195 -17.46 44.59 10.21
C ARG A 195 -18.75 45.08 10.85
N ARG A 196 -19.30 44.37 11.86
CA ARG A 196 -20.57 44.76 12.50
C ARG A 196 -20.43 45.76 13.65
N THR A 197 -19.23 45.99 14.18
CA THR A 197 -19.01 46.83 15.37
C THR A 197 -18.57 48.27 15.09
N ALA A 198 -18.41 48.69 13.83
CA ALA A 198 -17.86 50.01 13.48
C ALA A 198 -18.90 51.01 12.92
N ARG A 199 -20.17 50.92 13.33
CA ARG A 199 -21.19 51.92 13.01
C ARG A 199 -21.92 52.34 14.29
N GLU A 200 -21.28 53.18 15.07
CA GLU A 200 -21.90 54.10 16.03
C GLU A 200 -21.34 55.50 15.80
#